data_AF-A0A8J7KV63-F1
#
_entry.id   AF-A0A8J7KV63-F1
#
_cell.length_a   1.000
_cell.length_b   1.000
_cell.length_c   1.000
_cell.angle_alpha   90.00
_cell.angle_beta   90.00
_cell.angle_gamma   90.00
#
_symmetry.space_group_name_H-M   'P 1'
#
loop_
_entity.id
_entity.type
_entity.pdbx_description
1 polymer ?
#
loop_
_entity_poly.entity_id
_entity_poly.type
_entity_poly.pdbx_seq_one_letter_code
_entity_poly.pdbx_strand_id
1 'polypeptide(L)'
;MSLGQLTATALGTLATLSAADRFRISCLRLDGGGAFVYWMTPGDTYRIAHDGVDWAVTGGSWFTPGRAYRLRRAGLPVGALPLAPHGRVTLRPGSEYELRGTSPTRWTLYVLD
;
A
#
# COMPACT_ATOMS: atom_id res chain seq x y z
N MET A 1 -19.33 22.71 8.34
CA MET A 1 -18.07 21.96 8.59
C MET A 1 -17.42 21.75 7.24
N SER A 2 -16.34 22.47 6.95
CA SER A 2 -15.55 22.20 5.76
C SER A 2 -14.79 20.90 6.02
N LEU A 3 -15.07 19.84 5.26
CA LEU A 3 -14.17 18.70 5.18
C LEU A 3 -12.88 19.24 4.56
N GLY A 4 -11.85 19.44 5.39
CA GLY A 4 -10.53 19.78 4.90
C GLY A 4 -10.17 18.79 3.80
N GLN A 5 -9.97 19.29 2.59
CA GLN A 5 -9.62 18.46 1.46
C GLN A 5 -8.22 17.90 1.74
N LEU A 6 -8.13 16.62 2.12
CA LEU A 6 -6.85 15.93 2.26
C LEU A 6 -6.05 16.15 0.98
N THR A 7 -4.88 16.76 1.10
CA THR A 7 -4.03 17.02 -0.04
C THR A 7 -3.21 15.76 -0.31
N ALA A 8 -3.33 15.19 -1.51
CA ALA A 8 -2.59 14.00 -1.89
C ALA A 8 -1.38 14.38 -2.73
N THR A 9 -0.18 14.22 -2.18
CA THR A 9 1.08 14.50 -2.88
C THR A 9 1.67 13.21 -3.46
N ALA A 10 1.85 13.16 -4.78
CA ALA A 10 2.43 12.00 -5.45
C ALA A 10 3.92 11.83 -5.06
N LEU A 11 4.28 10.66 -4.55
CA LEU A 11 5.65 10.32 -4.17
C LEU A 11 6.40 9.53 -5.24
N GLY A 12 5.68 8.87 -6.15
CA GLY A 12 6.27 8.14 -7.27
C GLY A 12 5.51 6.88 -7.66
N THR A 13 6.05 6.15 -8.63
CA THR A 13 5.49 4.87 -9.09
C THR A 13 6.10 3.73 -8.29
N LEU A 14 5.27 2.87 -7.70
CA LEU A 14 5.71 1.69 -6.94
C LEU A 14 6.35 0.65 -7.87
N ALA A 15 7.41 0.03 -7.38
CA ALA A 15 7.90 -1.20 -7.99
C ALA A 15 6.92 -2.33 -7.68
N THR A 16 6.31 -2.90 -8.72
CA THR A 16 5.28 -3.94 -8.58
C THR A 16 5.59 -5.18 -9.41
N LEU A 17 5.01 -6.30 -9.00
CA LEU A 17 5.01 -7.56 -9.74
C LEU A 17 3.57 -8.03 -9.92
N SER A 18 3.30 -8.76 -11.00
CA SER A 18 1.97 -9.26 -11.35
C SER A 18 1.89 -10.78 -11.49
N ALA A 19 0.70 -11.32 -11.29
CA ALA A 19 0.32 -12.69 -11.63
C ALA A 19 -1.21 -12.78 -11.80
N ALA A 20 -1.68 -13.16 -12.99
CA ALA A 20 -3.10 -13.29 -13.33
C ALA A 20 -3.94 -12.07 -12.88
N ASP A 21 -3.59 -10.89 -13.42
CA ASP A 21 -4.26 -9.60 -13.18
C ASP A 21 -4.29 -9.09 -11.73
N ARG A 22 -3.58 -9.77 -10.83
CA ARG A 22 -3.33 -9.30 -9.47
C ARG A 22 -1.91 -8.83 -9.33
N PHE A 23 -1.73 -7.82 -8.49
CA PHE A 23 -0.49 -7.11 -8.31
C PHE A 23 -0.03 -7.17 -6.85
N ARG A 24 1.26 -6.95 -6.66
CA ARG A 24 1.88 -6.74 -5.36
C ARG A 24 2.97 -5.70 -5.46
N ILE A 25 3.26 -5.03 -4.37
CA ILE A 25 4.51 -4.27 -4.23
C ILE A 25 5.67 -5.27 -4.17
N SER A 26 6.76 -5.01 -4.89
CA SER A 26 7.90 -5.91 -5.01
C SER A 26 8.44 -6.34 -3.65
N CYS A 27 8.57 -7.66 -3.47
CA CYS A 27 9.03 -8.33 -2.25
C CYS A 27 8.15 -8.11 -1.01
N LEU A 28 6.93 -7.58 -1.15
CA LEU A 28 5.99 -7.37 -0.04
C LEU A 28 4.77 -8.28 -0.15
N ARG A 29 4.17 -8.58 1.00
CA ARG A 29 2.90 -9.31 1.16
C ARG A 29 2.09 -8.72 2.31
N LEU A 30 0.83 -9.11 2.44
CA LEU A 30 0.04 -8.82 3.64
C LEU A 30 -0.08 -10.06 4.52
N ASP A 31 0.07 -9.88 5.83
CA ASP A 31 -0.18 -10.90 6.85
C ASP A 31 -1.40 -10.49 7.68
N GLY A 32 -2.45 -11.30 7.69
CA GLY A 32 -3.71 -10.98 8.37
C GLY A 32 -4.70 -12.13 8.28
N GLY A 33 -4.39 -13.29 8.88
CA GLY A 33 -5.17 -14.53 8.75
C GLY A 33 -4.63 -15.56 7.75
N GLY A 34 -3.45 -15.31 7.24
CA GLY A 34 -2.84 -15.98 6.10
C GLY A 34 -1.89 -15.00 5.40
N ALA A 35 -1.14 -15.49 4.42
CA ALA A 35 -0.23 -14.69 3.61
C ALA A 35 -0.88 -14.32 2.27
N PHE A 36 -1.12 -13.02 2.05
CA PHE A 36 -1.68 -12.50 0.80
C PHE A 36 -0.55 -11.93 -0.06
N VAL A 37 -0.09 -12.72 -1.02
CA VAL A 37 1.09 -12.38 -1.85
C VAL A 37 0.74 -11.38 -2.95
N TYR A 38 -0.39 -11.55 -3.62
CA TYR A 38 -0.93 -10.66 -4.65
C TYR A 38 -2.28 -10.13 -4.20
N TRP A 39 -2.31 -8.87 -3.78
CA TRP A 39 -3.42 -8.27 -3.04
C TRP A 39 -3.90 -6.95 -3.65
N MET A 40 -3.27 -6.46 -4.72
CA MET A 40 -3.67 -5.24 -5.41
C MET A 40 -4.40 -5.57 -6.73
N THR A 41 -5.50 -4.87 -7.00
CA THR A 41 -6.32 -5.01 -8.20
C THR A 41 -6.46 -3.63 -8.86
N PRO A 42 -6.21 -3.48 -10.18
CA PRO A 42 -6.34 -2.19 -10.84
C PRO A 42 -7.75 -1.58 -10.65
N GLY A 43 -7.83 -0.26 -10.46
CA GLY A 43 -9.08 0.44 -10.14
C GLY A 43 -9.41 0.51 -8.66
N ASP A 44 -8.87 -0.39 -7.83
CA ASP A 44 -8.98 -0.26 -6.37
C ASP A 44 -8.00 0.77 -5.82
N THR A 45 -8.38 1.34 -4.67
CA THR A 45 -7.54 2.21 -3.85
C THR A 45 -7.23 1.52 -2.53
N TYR A 46 -5.96 1.61 -2.10
CA TYR A 46 -5.52 1.08 -0.81
C TYR A 46 -4.93 2.17 0.06
N ARG A 47 -5.12 2.06 1.38
CA ARG A 47 -4.46 2.91 2.37
C ARG A 47 -3.40 2.13 3.11
N ILE A 48 -2.29 2.80 3.42
CA ILE A 48 -1.26 2.30 4.31
C ILE A 48 -1.09 3.32 5.44
N ALA A 49 -1.29 2.87 6.67
CA ALA A 49 -1.14 3.70 7.86
C ALA A 49 -0.48 2.89 8.99
N HIS A 50 0.31 3.56 9.81
CA HIS A 50 0.87 2.96 11.01
C HIS A 50 -0.14 3.12 12.16
N ASP A 51 -0.61 2.01 12.75
CA ASP A 51 -1.65 2.04 13.79
C ASP A 51 -1.10 1.99 15.23
N GLY A 52 0.22 2.17 15.38
CA GLY A 52 0.94 2.07 16.64
C GLY A 52 1.60 0.70 16.86
N VAL A 53 1.23 -0.32 16.09
CA VAL A 53 1.87 -1.65 16.12
C VAL A 53 2.74 -1.88 14.89
N ASP A 54 2.19 -1.71 13.70
CA ASP A 54 2.92 -1.85 12.43
C ASP A 54 2.11 -1.17 11.29
N TRP A 55 2.63 -1.22 10.06
CA TRP A 55 1.95 -0.76 8.85
C TRP A 55 0.76 -1.66 8.51
N ALA A 56 -0.44 -1.14 8.69
CA ALA A 56 -1.69 -1.78 8.29
C ALA A 56 -2.09 -1.31 6.89
N VAL A 57 -2.67 -2.24 6.11
CA VAL A 57 -3.25 -1.96 4.80
C VAL A 57 -4.75 -2.15 4.84
N THR A 58 -5.49 -1.20 4.30
CA THR A 58 -6.94 -1.27 4.12
C THR A 58 -7.33 -0.98 2.68
N GLY A 59 -8.54 -1.38 2.30
CA GLY A 59 -9.10 -1.14 0.96
C GLY A 59 -9.06 -2.37 0.03
N GLY A 60 -9.67 -2.19 -1.13
CA GLY A 60 -9.97 -3.26 -2.09
C GLY A 60 -11.01 -4.27 -1.61
N SER A 61 -11.41 -5.16 -2.52
CA SER A 61 -12.52 -6.10 -2.31
C SER A 61 -12.26 -7.21 -1.28
N TRP A 62 -10.99 -7.50 -0.98
CA TRP A 62 -10.61 -8.54 0.00
C TRP A 62 -10.65 -8.04 1.45
N PHE A 63 -10.76 -6.72 1.67
CA PHE A 63 -10.65 -6.12 2.99
C PHE A 63 -11.87 -6.46 3.86
N THR A 64 -11.60 -7.03 5.04
CA THR A 64 -12.60 -7.27 6.07
C THR A 64 -12.44 -6.25 7.21
N PRO A 65 -13.43 -5.37 7.47
CA PRO A 65 -13.38 -4.43 8.57
C PRO A 65 -13.11 -5.10 9.93
N GLY A 66 -12.32 -4.45 10.78
CA GLY A 66 -11.92 -4.99 12.09
C GLY A 66 -10.76 -5.98 12.04
N ARG A 67 -10.32 -6.44 10.86
CA ARG A 67 -9.12 -7.26 10.70
C ARG A 67 -7.92 -6.41 10.30
N ALA A 68 -6.79 -6.63 10.96
CA ALA A 68 -5.52 -6.01 10.60
C ALA A 68 -4.78 -6.83 9.53
N TYR A 69 -4.35 -6.16 8.45
CA TYR A 69 -3.54 -6.73 7.39
C TYR A 69 -2.19 -6.02 7.35
N ARG A 70 -1.14 -6.69 7.83
CA ARG A 70 0.18 -6.10 8.06
C ARG A 70 1.06 -6.22 6.84
N LEU A 71 1.64 -5.11 6.40
CA LEU A 71 2.56 -5.11 5.27
C LEU A 71 3.93 -5.64 5.72
N ARG A 72 4.38 -6.76 5.12
CA ARG A 72 5.61 -7.45 5.51
C ARG A 72 6.56 -7.66 4.35
N ARG A 73 7.86 -7.68 4.66
CA ARG A 73 8.93 -8.15 3.77
C ARG A 73 9.57 -9.39 4.39
N ALA A 74 9.43 -10.54 3.73
CA ALA A 74 9.95 -11.81 4.25
C ALA A 74 9.57 -12.08 5.72
N GLY A 75 8.34 -11.72 6.12
CA GLY A 75 7.84 -11.88 7.48
C GLY A 75 8.23 -10.77 8.47
N LEU A 76 9.08 -9.82 8.07
CA LEU A 76 9.53 -8.70 8.92
C LEU A 76 8.73 -7.42 8.65
N PRO A 77 8.63 -6.50 9.64
CA PRO A 77 8.08 -5.16 9.43
C PRO A 77 8.78 -4.42 8.30
N VAL A 78 8.04 -3.57 7.60
CA VAL A 78 8.57 -2.75 6.51
C VAL A 78 8.83 -1.32 6.98
N GLY A 79 9.97 -0.73 6.59
CA GLY A 79 10.28 0.68 6.85
C GLY A 79 10.23 1.58 5.60
N ALA A 80 10.15 0.97 4.40
CA ALA A 80 10.16 1.71 3.14
C ALA A 80 9.49 0.92 2.00
N LEU A 81 8.86 1.64 1.07
CA LEU A 81 8.28 1.07 -0.15
C LEU A 81 9.22 1.27 -1.34
N PRO A 82 9.47 0.23 -2.15
CA PRO A 82 10.30 0.35 -3.35
C PRO A 82 9.58 1.12 -4.46
N LEU A 83 10.30 2.02 -5.13
CA LEU A 83 9.82 2.75 -6.31
C LEU A 83 10.50 2.23 -7.59
N ALA A 84 9.81 2.38 -8.72
CA ALA A 84 10.34 2.13 -10.06
C ALA A 84 10.80 3.43 -10.73
N PRO A 85 11.82 3.40 -11.62
CA PRO A 85 12.68 2.23 -11.91
C PRO A 85 13.68 1.94 -10.80
N HIS A 86 14.03 2.95 -9.99
CA HIS A 86 14.96 2.85 -8.88
C HIS A 86 14.50 3.75 -7.73
N GLY A 87 14.75 3.34 -6.49
CA GLY A 87 14.52 4.17 -5.30
C GLY A 87 13.58 3.54 -4.27
N ARG A 88 13.35 4.28 -3.18
CA ARG A 88 12.44 3.90 -2.10
C ARG A 88 11.86 5.12 -1.41
N VAL A 89 10.66 4.99 -0.88
CA VAL A 89 10.03 5.96 0.02
C VAL A 89 10.08 5.40 1.44
N THR A 90 10.73 6.12 2.36
CA THR A 90 10.68 5.79 3.78
C THR A 90 9.30 6.11 4.33
N LEU A 91 8.68 5.13 4.97
CA LEU A 91 7.38 5.30 5.62
C LEU A 91 7.58 5.97 6.98
N ARG A 92 6.73 6.95 7.30
CA ARG A 92 6.82 7.77 8.51
C ARG A 92 5.57 7.59 9.36
N PRO A 93 5.67 7.08 10.60
CA PRO A 93 4.53 7.06 11.51
C PRO A 93 3.89 8.44 11.62
N GLY A 94 2.56 8.49 11.63
CA GLY A 94 1.78 9.74 11.58
C GLY A 94 1.43 10.21 10.17
N SER A 95 2.06 9.67 9.13
CA SER A 95 1.62 9.85 7.74
C SER A 95 0.69 8.71 7.30
N GLU A 96 -0.29 9.04 6.46
CA GLU A 96 -1.08 8.07 5.73
C GLU A 96 -0.68 8.08 4.25
N TYR A 97 -0.65 6.90 3.65
CA TYR A 97 -0.30 6.74 2.25
C TYR A 97 -1.44 6.10 1.47
N GLU A 98 -1.56 6.47 0.21
CA GLU A 98 -2.56 5.93 -0.71
C GLU A 98 -1.90 5.32 -1.92
N LEU A 99 -2.42 4.18 -2.33
CA LEU A 99 -1.99 3.49 -3.54
C LEU A 99 -3.15 3.53 -4.52
N ARG A 100 -2.88 4.08 -5.71
CA ARG A 100 -3.84 4.12 -6.82
C ARG A 100 -3.25 3.42 -8.02
N GLY A 101 -3.97 2.42 -8.54
CA GLY A 101 -3.64 1.75 -9.79
C GLY A 101 -4.53 2.29 -10.92
N THR A 102 -4.01 3.20 -11.74
CA THR A 102 -4.77 3.75 -12.90
C THR A 102 -4.67 2.87 -14.14
N SER A 103 -3.72 1.93 -14.15
CA SER A 103 -3.59 0.88 -15.15
C SER A 103 -2.93 -0.34 -14.50
N PRO A 104 -2.96 -1.53 -15.14
CA PRO A 104 -2.37 -2.74 -14.58
C PRO A 104 -0.90 -2.53 -14.17
N THR A 105 -0.13 -1.79 -14.96
CA THR A 105 1.32 -1.66 -14.77
C THR A 105 1.74 -0.40 -14.02
N ARG A 106 0.83 0.51 -13.68
CA ARG A 106 1.17 1.79 -13.07
C ARG A 106 0.43 2.03 -11.75
N TRP A 107 1.17 1.80 -10.67
CA TRP A 107 0.73 2.04 -9.30
C TRP A 107 1.44 3.26 -8.73
N THR A 108 0.69 4.31 -8.44
CA THR A 108 1.25 5.54 -7.86
C THR A 108 1.02 5.56 -6.35
N LEU A 109 2.08 5.87 -5.60
CA LEU A 109 2.03 6.14 -4.17
C LEU A 109 1.81 7.62 -3.93
N TYR A 110 0.86 7.96 -3.06
CA TYR A 110 0.63 9.30 -2.57
C TYR A 110 0.84 9.33 -1.05
N VAL A 111 1.32 10.43 -0.51
CA VAL A 111 1.14 10.78 0.91
C VAL A 111 -0.07 11.68 1.04
N LEU A 112 -0.83 11.50 2.12
CA LEU A 112 -1.95 12.35 2.48
C LEU A 112 -1.51 13.30 3.59
N ASP A 113 -1.75 14.59 3.36
CA ASP A 113 -1.56 15.68 4.32
C ASP A 113 -2.91 16.33 4.68
#